data_AF-A0A9P1H0F2-F1
#
_entry.id   AF-A0A9P1H0F2-F1
#
_cell.length_a   1.000
_cell.length_b   1.000
_cell.length_c   1.000
_cell.angle_alpha   90.00
_cell.angle_beta   90.00
_cell.angle_gamma   90.00
#
_symmetry.space_group_name_H-M   'P 1'
#
loop_
_entity.id
_entity.type
_entity.pdbx_description
1 polymer ?
#
loop_
_entity_poly.entity_id
_entity_poly.type
_entity_poly.pdbx_seq_one_letter_code
_entity_poly.pdbx_strand_id
1 'polypeptide(L)'
;MALVTGEIWFKVPECVNIRFEGKPARGIGGKDVILYVLQQLKRNTVAADRVVEYTGPGLQYLSPDARFAIANMTTEFGGITGVFVPDAITQDFIQSRKLPKHKKDSHYFRPDEDAEYAETCVIDLAKAQSFIAKYPNPDDVVPVSEMTNTVLDGCFIGACTTAEEDLVLGALVLEQGLKNGMRPVQKGKRKVVPGSRPILDMLQKTGLTAVYEEAGFEIGLPGCSYCVGSIGNLASAATVAASSFSMSITDPQPLIDMIDSGRWDAIKGRGSLKPWTSSEPLYVDPPECATEGLGTGDGKGVDAESVSLEHPDQATGPTPGVPERTGDCIKGKIQRLGDFVDTDAVSLLGITITNQRFFDLALDGYDLSVDLVKNVVVVGGQEFSFSLSKMEKELIGLGGITPGFMRFGKQLFQGLCSSSRSLAAGPKEGGAGCSTGKALEW
;
A
#
# COMPACT_ATOMS: atom_id res chain seq x y z
N MET A 1 13.00 19.52 4.74
CA MET A 1 13.38 20.35 3.58
C MET A 1 12.18 20.63 2.69
N ALA A 2 11.63 19.67 1.95
CA ALA A 2 10.45 19.91 1.08
C ALA A 2 9.27 20.62 1.76
N LEU A 3 8.88 20.22 2.97
CA LEU A 3 7.79 20.87 3.73
C LEU A 3 8.11 22.32 4.18
N VAL A 4 9.38 22.71 4.23
CA VAL A 4 9.84 24.03 4.68
C VAL A 4 10.10 24.96 3.49
N THR A 5 10.75 24.44 2.45
CA THR A 5 11.16 25.23 1.28
C THR A 5 10.14 25.19 0.14
N GLY A 6 9.22 24.21 0.14
CA GLY A 6 8.37 23.91 -1.01
C GLY A 6 9.12 23.22 -2.16
N GLU A 7 10.40 22.92 -1.98
CA GLU A 7 11.31 22.45 -3.03
C GLU A 7 12.17 21.28 -2.54
N ILE A 8 12.57 20.40 -3.46
CA ILE A 8 13.44 19.26 -3.19
C ILE A 8 14.39 19.02 -4.36
N TRP A 9 15.63 18.65 -4.04
CA TRP A 9 16.64 18.33 -5.03
C TRP A 9 16.48 16.89 -5.51
N PHE A 10 16.42 16.72 -6.83
CA PHE A 10 16.48 15.43 -7.50
C PHE A 10 17.61 15.44 -8.52
N LYS A 11 18.44 14.38 -8.52
CA LYS A 11 19.29 14.09 -9.67
C LYS A 11 18.39 13.55 -10.77
N VAL A 12 18.43 14.14 -11.96
CA VAL A 12 17.66 13.66 -13.12
C VAL A 12 18.06 12.20 -13.39
N PRO A 13 17.14 11.24 -13.23
CA PRO A 13 17.44 9.82 -13.42
C PRO A 13 17.35 9.43 -14.90
N GLU A 14 18.03 8.34 -15.27
CA GLU A 14 17.76 7.67 -16.56
C GLU A 14 16.37 7.01 -16.52
N CYS A 15 15.78 6.80 -17.69
CA CYS A 15 14.48 6.14 -17.83
C CYS A 15 14.63 4.75 -18.47
N VAL A 16 13.85 3.79 -17.98
CA VAL A 16 13.62 2.48 -18.60
C VAL A 16 12.19 2.44 -19.11
N ASN A 17 11.99 1.97 -20.33
CA ASN A 17 10.66 1.78 -20.89
C ASN A 17 10.20 0.32 -20.71
N ILE A 18 9.14 0.10 -19.94
CA ILE A 18 8.41 -1.17 -19.93
C ILE A 18 7.20 -1.01 -20.84
N ARG A 19 7.32 -1.60 -22.03
CA ARG A 19 6.32 -1.47 -23.09
C ARG A 19 5.37 -2.66 -23.08
N PHE A 20 4.12 -2.43 -22.68
CA PHE A 20 3.07 -3.44 -22.64
C PHE A 20 2.42 -3.65 -24.02
N GLU A 21 2.35 -4.91 -24.44
CA GLU A 21 1.69 -5.37 -25.65
C GLU A 21 0.61 -6.41 -25.36
N GLY A 22 -0.24 -6.67 -26.34
CA GLY A 22 -1.31 -7.66 -26.20
C GLY A 22 -2.41 -7.23 -25.22
N LYS A 23 -3.29 -8.17 -24.91
CA LYS A 23 -4.44 -7.97 -24.02
C LYS A 23 -4.39 -9.01 -22.90
N PRO A 24 -4.51 -8.61 -21.62
CA PRO A 24 -4.55 -9.56 -20.52
C PRO A 24 -5.77 -10.48 -20.61
N ALA A 25 -5.59 -11.72 -20.17
CA ALA A 25 -6.69 -12.68 -20.05
C ALA A 25 -7.72 -12.21 -19.01
N ARG A 26 -8.91 -12.81 -19.05
CA ARG A 26 -9.98 -12.47 -18.10
C ARG A 26 -9.54 -12.78 -16.67
N GLY A 27 -9.67 -11.79 -15.79
CA GLY A 27 -9.31 -11.91 -14.37
C GLY A 27 -7.85 -11.65 -14.06
N ILE A 28 -7.03 -11.32 -15.05
CA ILE A 28 -5.65 -10.88 -14.86
C ILE A 28 -5.65 -9.37 -14.60
N GLY A 29 -5.33 -8.99 -13.37
CA GLY A 29 -5.34 -7.60 -12.90
C GLY A 29 -3.94 -6.98 -12.80
N GLY A 30 -3.86 -5.75 -12.28
CA GLY A 30 -2.59 -5.04 -12.12
C GLY A 30 -1.57 -5.79 -11.28
N LYS A 31 -2.02 -6.49 -10.22
CA LYS A 31 -1.14 -7.32 -9.37
C LYS A 31 -0.50 -8.48 -10.15
N ASP A 32 -1.26 -9.18 -10.98
CA ASP A 32 -0.72 -10.27 -11.79
C ASP A 32 0.23 -9.74 -12.87
N VAL A 33 -0.08 -8.60 -13.48
CA VAL A 33 0.79 -7.93 -14.47
C VAL A 33 2.13 -7.52 -13.85
N ILE A 34 2.13 -6.88 -12.68
CA ILE A 34 3.40 -6.45 -12.05
C ILE A 34 4.21 -7.62 -11.51
N LEU A 35 3.56 -8.68 -11.03
CA LEU A 35 4.25 -9.93 -10.70
C LEU A 35 4.85 -10.57 -11.96
N TYR A 36 4.18 -10.51 -13.11
CA TYR A 36 4.74 -10.97 -14.37
C TYR A 36 5.96 -10.15 -14.79
N VAL A 37 5.89 -8.82 -14.69
CA VAL A 37 7.05 -7.93 -14.92
C VAL A 37 8.20 -8.30 -13.99
N LEU A 38 7.93 -8.47 -12.69
CA LEU A 38 8.90 -8.92 -11.69
C LEU A 38 9.51 -10.28 -12.05
N GLN A 39 8.73 -11.21 -12.59
CA GLN A 39 9.24 -12.50 -13.04
C GLN A 39 10.20 -12.36 -14.24
N GLN A 40 9.85 -11.52 -15.22
CA GLN A 40 10.65 -11.34 -16.44
C GLN A 40 11.94 -10.58 -16.15
N LEU A 41 11.86 -9.51 -15.37
CA LEU A 41 13.01 -8.68 -15.03
C LEU A 41 13.84 -9.29 -13.90
N LYS A 42 13.19 -10.01 -12.96
CA LYS A 42 13.76 -10.37 -11.65
C LYS A 42 14.30 -9.15 -10.93
N ARG A 43 15.03 -9.34 -9.83
CA ARG A 43 15.84 -8.26 -9.26
C ARG A 43 17.05 -8.02 -10.16
N ASN A 44 16.88 -7.13 -11.13
CA ASN A 44 17.93 -6.74 -12.06
C ASN A 44 18.40 -5.31 -11.82
N THR A 45 19.57 -4.99 -12.34
CA THR A 45 20.14 -3.64 -12.30
C THR A 45 19.53 -2.70 -13.33
N VAL A 46 18.56 -3.17 -14.12
CA VAL A 46 17.95 -2.42 -15.22
C VAL A 46 17.15 -1.25 -14.66
N ALA A 47 16.23 -1.51 -13.72
CA ALA A 47 15.44 -0.45 -13.10
C ALA A 47 16.14 0.26 -11.93
N ALA A 48 17.23 -0.31 -11.40
CA ALA A 48 17.95 0.25 -10.25
C ALA A 48 18.39 1.71 -10.49
N ASP A 49 17.97 2.61 -9.60
CA ASP A 49 18.23 4.07 -9.68
C ASP A 49 17.68 4.75 -10.94
N ARG A 50 16.68 4.15 -11.59
CA ARG A 50 16.02 4.69 -12.79
C ARG A 50 14.52 4.88 -12.58
N VAL A 51 13.94 5.76 -13.38
CA VAL A 51 12.49 5.87 -13.52
C VAL A 51 12.02 4.80 -14.48
N VAL A 52 10.93 4.12 -14.13
CA VAL A 52 10.29 3.15 -15.01
C VAL A 52 9.09 3.81 -15.64
N GLU A 53 9.14 3.99 -16.96
CA GLU A 53 8.02 4.49 -17.73
C GLU A 53 7.27 3.31 -18.37
N TYR A 54 5.97 3.24 -18.11
CA TYR A 54 5.08 2.23 -18.68
C TYR A 54 4.39 2.78 -19.94
N THR A 55 4.60 2.13 -21.07
CA THR A 55 4.10 2.58 -22.38
C THR A 55 3.49 1.43 -23.19
N GLY A 56 2.95 1.73 -24.39
CA GLY A 56 2.53 0.72 -25.37
C GLY A 56 1.01 0.52 -25.48
N PRO A 57 0.56 -0.21 -26.51
CA PRO A 57 -0.85 -0.39 -26.81
C PRO A 57 -1.59 -1.24 -25.77
N GLY A 58 -0.88 -2.00 -24.93
CA GLY A 58 -1.48 -2.79 -23.85
C GLY A 58 -2.12 -1.93 -22.75
N LEU A 59 -1.71 -0.66 -22.61
CA LEU A 59 -2.21 0.27 -21.58
C LEU A 59 -3.72 0.48 -21.66
N GLN A 60 -4.31 0.43 -22.86
CA GLN A 60 -5.74 0.61 -23.07
C GLN A 60 -6.60 -0.45 -22.35
N TYR A 61 -6.01 -1.59 -21.98
CA TYR A 61 -6.69 -2.67 -21.28
C TYR A 61 -6.50 -2.61 -19.76
N LEU A 62 -5.70 -1.67 -19.26
CA LEU A 62 -5.40 -1.51 -17.85
C LEU A 62 -6.19 -0.33 -17.29
N SER A 63 -7.06 -0.61 -16.33
CA SER A 63 -7.79 0.41 -15.56
C SER A 63 -6.85 1.29 -14.74
N PRO A 64 -7.30 2.45 -14.22
CA PRO A 64 -6.52 3.23 -13.27
C PRO A 64 -6.09 2.41 -12.05
N ASP A 65 -6.97 1.55 -11.54
CA ASP A 65 -6.71 0.66 -10.41
C ASP A 65 -5.56 -0.31 -10.72
N ALA A 66 -5.57 -0.95 -11.90
CA ALA A 66 -4.48 -1.81 -12.34
C ALA A 66 -3.16 -1.03 -12.50
N ARG A 67 -3.21 0.19 -13.02
CA ARG A 67 -2.04 1.07 -13.14
C ARG A 67 -1.47 1.47 -11.79
N PHE A 68 -2.32 1.75 -10.79
CA PHE A 68 -1.87 2.04 -9.43
C PHE A 68 -1.14 0.85 -8.80
N ALA A 69 -1.67 -0.37 -8.96
CA ALA A 69 -1.00 -1.58 -8.48
C ALA A 69 0.37 -1.78 -9.13
N ILE A 70 0.48 -1.55 -10.44
CA ILE A 70 1.74 -1.66 -11.20
C ILE A 70 2.74 -0.58 -10.78
N ALA A 71 2.32 0.69 -10.75
CA ALA A 71 3.18 1.81 -10.37
C ALA A 71 3.68 1.67 -8.92
N ASN A 72 2.80 1.26 -8.00
CA ASN A 72 3.16 1.06 -6.59
C ASN A 72 4.29 0.03 -6.42
N MET A 73 4.20 -1.10 -7.12
CA MET A 73 5.18 -2.18 -7.00
C MET A 73 6.45 -2.01 -7.86
N THR A 74 6.67 -0.80 -8.39
CA THR A 74 7.86 -0.50 -9.21
C THR A 74 9.15 -0.50 -8.37
N THR A 75 9.05 -0.17 -7.09
CA THR A 75 10.20 -0.09 -6.18
C THR A 75 10.80 -1.46 -5.85
N GLU A 76 10.03 -2.53 -6.03
CA GLU A 76 10.34 -3.90 -5.63
C GLU A 76 11.41 -4.53 -6.52
N PHE A 77 11.58 -4.02 -7.74
CA PHE A 77 12.69 -4.36 -8.64
C PHE A 77 13.69 -3.21 -8.82
N GLY A 78 13.66 -2.22 -7.93
CA GLY A 78 14.70 -1.19 -7.82
C GLY A 78 14.43 0.13 -8.54
N GLY A 79 13.26 0.29 -9.18
CA GLY A 79 12.87 1.57 -9.77
C GLY A 79 12.68 2.66 -8.71
N ILE A 80 13.10 3.89 -9.02
CA ILE A 80 12.85 5.07 -8.18
C ILE A 80 11.34 5.33 -8.08
N THR A 81 10.65 5.26 -9.22
CA THR A 81 9.20 5.41 -9.33
C THR A 81 8.73 4.83 -10.66
N GLY A 82 7.44 4.46 -10.71
CA GLY A 82 6.74 4.00 -11.90
C GLY A 82 5.78 5.06 -12.42
N VAL A 83 5.88 5.42 -13.69
CA VAL A 83 5.04 6.44 -14.32
C VAL A 83 4.35 5.86 -15.55
N PHE A 84 3.06 6.10 -15.69
CA PHE A 84 2.30 5.78 -16.90
C PHE A 84 2.16 7.03 -17.76
N VAL A 85 2.42 6.90 -19.06
CA VAL A 85 2.07 7.96 -20.01
C VAL A 85 0.55 8.18 -19.95
N PRO A 86 0.07 9.41 -19.69
CA PRO A 86 -1.35 9.68 -19.56
C PRO A 86 -2.05 9.51 -20.91
N ASP A 87 -3.23 8.90 -20.87
CA ASP A 87 -4.11 8.66 -22.01
C ASP A 87 -5.56 9.04 -21.65
N ALA A 88 -6.51 8.67 -22.52
CA ALA A 88 -7.93 8.90 -22.29
C ALA A 88 -8.45 8.34 -20.95
N ILE A 89 -7.93 7.18 -20.51
CA ILE A 89 -8.30 6.56 -19.23
C ILE A 89 -7.81 7.43 -18.07
N THR A 90 -6.55 7.90 -18.13
CA THR A 90 -6.00 8.81 -17.11
C THR A 90 -6.79 10.12 -17.08
N GLN A 91 -7.11 10.70 -18.24
CA GLN A 91 -7.91 11.93 -18.32
C GLN A 91 -9.29 11.76 -17.70
N ASP A 92 -10.00 10.68 -18.04
CA ASP A 92 -11.31 10.40 -17.46
C ASP A 92 -11.25 10.23 -15.94
N PHE A 93 -10.23 9.51 -15.45
CA PHE A 93 -10.02 9.35 -14.02
C PHE A 93 -9.86 10.71 -13.34
N ILE A 94 -9.05 11.61 -13.89
CA ILE A 94 -8.87 12.98 -13.39
C ILE A 94 -10.17 13.79 -13.49
N GLN A 95 -10.90 13.71 -14.59
CA GLN A 95 -12.18 14.40 -14.77
C GLN A 95 -13.29 13.88 -13.84
N SER A 96 -13.18 12.64 -13.36
CA SER A 96 -14.10 12.06 -12.38
C SER A 96 -13.89 12.59 -10.95
N ARG A 97 -12.75 13.25 -10.67
CA ARG A 97 -12.40 13.73 -9.32
C ARG A 97 -13.40 14.79 -8.84
N LYS A 98 -13.73 14.78 -7.55
CA LYS A 98 -14.78 15.63 -6.96
C LYS A 98 -14.45 17.13 -7.00
N LEU A 99 -13.19 17.50 -6.70
CA LEU A 99 -12.82 18.91 -6.57
C LEU A 99 -12.47 19.52 -7.93
N PRO A 100 -13.03 20.69 -8.30
CA PRO A 100 -12.76 21.33 -9.59
C PRO A 100 -11.28 21.60 -9.85
N LYS A 101 -10.49 21.91 -8.82
CA LYS A 101 -9.03 22.15 -8.92
C LYS A 101 -8.29 20.97 -9.54
N HIS A 102 -8.67 19.74 -9.21
CA HIS A 102 -8.04 18.55 -9.79
C HIS A 102 -8.25 18.48 -11.31
N LYS A 103 -9.31 19.09 -11.84
CA LYS A 103 -9.63 19.04 -13.27
C LYS A 103 -8.97 20.18 -14.03
N LYS A 104 -8.96 21.38 -13.43
CA LYS A 104 -8.48 22.61 -14.05
C LYS A 104 -6.97 22.74 -14.06
N ASP A 105 -6.31 22.25 -13.00
CA ASP A 105 -4.88 22.47 -12.78
C ASP A 105 -4.04 21.24 -13.21
N SER A 106 -4.66 20.29 -13.91
CA SER A 106 -3.98 19.08 -14.39
C SER A 106 -3.29 19.33 -15.72
N HIS A 107 -1.99 19.10 -15.74
CA HIS A 107 -1.14 19.10 -16.93
C HIS A 107 -0.77 17.66 -17.30
N TYR A 108 -0.78 17.36 -18.60
CA TYR A 108 -0.44 16.04 -19.12
C TYR A 108 0.82 16.16 -19.96
N PHE A 109 1.80 15.31 -19.65
CA PHE A 109 3.07 15.23 -20.37
C PHE A 109 3.18 13.88 -21.05
N ARG A 110 3.99 13.81 -22.10
CA ARG A 110 4.32 12.56 -22.80
C ARG A 110 5.80 12.61 -23.20
N PRO A 111 6.45 11.44 -23.39
CA PRO A 111 7.77 11.41 -23.97
C PRO A 111 7.75 11.97 -25.40
N ASP A 112 8.83 12.62 -25.79
CA ASP A 112 9.09 13.03 -27.17
C ASP A 112 9.26 11.82 -28.08
N GLU A 113 9.07 12.00 -29.39
CA GLU A 113 9.20 10.90 -30.36
C GLU A 113 10.61 10.32 -30.43
N ASP A 114 11.62 11.12 -30.09
CA ASP A 114 13.04 10.77 -30.03
C ASP A 114 13.58 10.58 -28.60
N ALA A 115 12.69 10.40 -27.61
CA ALA A 115 13.10 10.15 -26.23
C ALA A 115 13.99 8.90 -26.11
N GLU A 116 15.16 9.07 -25.51
CA GLU A 116 16.12 7.98 -25.28
C GLU A 116 15.83 7.27 -23.95
N TYR A 117 15.83 5.93 -23.99
CA TYR A 117 15.71 5.09 -22.80
C TYR A 117 16.99 4.29 -22.61
N ALA A 118 17.42 4.14 -21.35
CA ALA A 118 18.56 3.29 -21.00
C ALA A 118 18.32 1.83 -21.40
N GLU A 119 17.06 1.38 -21.30
CA GLU A 119 16.62 0.07 -21.76
C GLU A 119 15.14 0.09 -22.13
N THR A 120 14.73 -0.77 -23.07
CA THR A 120 13.32 -1.02 -23.39
C THR A 120 13.03 -2.50 -23.26
N CYS A 121 12.05 -2.85 -22.43
CA CYS A 121 11.60 -4.21 -22.20
C CYS A 121 10.16 -4.36 -22.70
N VAL A 122 9.92 -5.27 -23.64
CA VAL A 122 8.58 -5.55 -24.16
C VAL A 122 7.93 -6.67 -23.34
N ILE A 123 6.74 -6.40 -22.80
CA ILE A 123 5.98 -7.35 -21.97
C ILE A 123 4.65 -7.66 -22.66
N ASP A 124 4.47 -8.93 -23.03
CA ASP A 124 3.25 -9.43 -23.66
C ASP A 124 2.21 -9.82 -22.60
N LEU A 125 1.21 -8.96 -22.42
CA LEU A 125 0.12 -9.15 -21.46
C LEU A 125 -0.73 -10.39 -21.75
N ALA A 126 -0.74 -10.91 -22.98
CA ALA A 126 -1.48 -12.13 -23.30
C ALA A 126 -0.85 -13.38 -22.66
N LYS A 127 0.41 -13.30 -22.23
CA LYS A 127 1.13 -14.37 -21.52
C LYS A 127 1.04 -14.23 -19.99
N ALA A 128 0.51 -13.12 -19.49
CA ALA A 128 0.29 -12.94 -18.07
C ALA A 128 -0.80 -13.92 -17.57
N GLN A 129 -0.54 -14.53 -16.42
CA GLN A 129 -1.42 -15.47 -15.73
C GLN A 129 -1.40 -15.17 -14.22
N SER A 130 -2.09 -15.95 -13.40
CA SER A 130 -2.00 -15.77 -11.94
C SER A 130 -0.62 -16.18 -11.42
N PHE A 131 0.04 -15.25 -10.73
CA PHE A 131 1.38 -15.43 -10.17
C PHE A 131 1.39 -15.30 -8.66
N ILE A 132 2.42 -15.86 -8.04
CA ILE A 132 2.72 -15.70 -6.62
C ILE A 132 4.20 -15.38 -6.43
N ALA A 133 4.51 -14.32 -5.69
CA ALA A 133 5.86 -14.05 -5.19
C ALA A 133 6.07 -14.79 -3.87
N LYS A 134 7.13 -15.59 -3.80
CA LYS A 134 7.46 -16.40 -2.62
C LYS A 134 8.15 -15.54 -1.56
N TYR A 135 7.62 -15.55 -0.35
CA TYR A 135 8.27 -14.92 0.79
C TYR A 135 9.66 -15.54 1.04
N PRO A 136 10.69 -14.74 1.40
CA PRO A 136 10.67 -13.29 1.64
C PRO A 136 11.00 -12.42 0.42
N ASN A 137 11.13 -13.00 -0.77
CA ASN A 137 11.71 -12.33 -1.93
C ASN A 137 10.60 -11.94 -2.92
N PRO A 138 10.27 -10.63 -3.06
CA PRO A 138 9.19 -10.20 -3.96
C PRO A 138 9.48 -10.48 -5.44
N ASP A 139 10.75 -10.72 -5.82
CA ASP A 139 11.19 -11.07 -7.16
C ASP A 139 11.22 -12.59 -7.43
N ASP A 140 11.02 -13.43 -6.41
CA ASP A 140 10.91 -14.89 -6.56
C ASP A 140 9.49 -15.29 -6.96
N VAL A 141 9.12 -14.87 -8.17
CA VAL A 141 7.77 -15.01 -8.73
C VAL A 141 7.63 -16.29 -9.56
N VAL A 142 6.66 -17.11 -9.20
CA VAL A 142 6.28 -18.33 -9.92
C VAL A 142 4.79 -18.34 -10.27
N PRO A 143 4.37 -19.05 -11.32
CA PRO A 143 2.95 -19.31 -11.57
C PRO A 143 2.28 -19.98 -10.36
N VAL A 144 1.01 -19.65 -10.09
CA VAL A 144 0.26 -20.25 -8.98
C VAL A 144 0.19 -21.79 -9.07
N SER A 145 0.19 -22.33 -10.29
CA SER A 145 0.21 -23.78 -10.55
C SER A 145 1.41 -24.50 -9.92
N GLU A 146 2.56 -23.83 -9.75
CA GLU A 146 3.74 -24.43 -9.13
C GLU A 146 3.65 -24.52 -7.60
N MET A 147 2.78 -23.73 -6.99
CA MET A 147 2.62 -23.62 -5.54
C MET A 147 1.31 -24.22 -5.04
N THR A 148 0.51 -24.82 -5.93
CA THR A 148 -0.82 -25.36 -5.60
C THR A 148 -0.71 -26.43 -4.51
N ASN A 149 -1.68 -26.45 -3.59
CA ASN A 149 -1.72 -27.32 -2.40
C ASN A 149 -0.71 -26.96 -1.29
N THR A 150 0.05 -25.87 -1.41
CA THR A 150 0.83 -25.35 -0.28
C THR A 150 -0.12 -24.88 0.83
N VAL A 151 0.10 -25.32 2.06
CA VAL A 151 -0.76 -24.98 3.22
C VAL A 151 -0.48 -23.55 3.68
N LEU A 152 -1.55 -22.84 4.05
CA LEU A 152 -1.51 -21.48 4.57
C LEU A 152 -2.00 -21.45 6.02
N ASP A 153 -1.37 -20.61 6.86
CA ASP A 153 -1.82 -20.35 8.23
C ASP A 153 -2.89 -19.25 8.32
N GLY A 154 -3.07 -18.50 7.23
CA GLY A 154 -4.03 -17.42 7.10
C GLY A 154 -3.90 -16.72 5.76
N CYS A 155 -4.83 -15.82 5.48
CA CYS A 155 -4.84 -15.03 4.27
C CYS A 155 -5.31 -13.60 4.52
N PHE A 156 -4.76 -12.68 3.73
CA PHE A 156 -5.03 -11.25 3.83
C PHE A 156 -5.25 -10.67 2.43
N ILE A 157 -6.32 -9.90 2.26
CA ILE A 157 -6.60 -9.13 1.04
C ILE A 157 -6.67 -7.65 1.44
N GLY A 158 -5.85 -6.80 0.82
CA GLY A 158 -5.77 -5.38 1.18
C GLY A 158 -4.37 -4.82 0.95
N ALA A 159 -4.01 -3.78 1.69
CA ALA A 159 -2.83 -2.93 1.45
C ALA A 159 -2.99 -1.96 0.27
N CYS A 160 -2.05 -1.02 0.14
CA CYS A 160 -2.02 -0.01 -0.92
C CYS A 160 -1.84 -0.60 -2.34
N THR A 161 -1.41 -1.86 -2.45
CA THR A 161 -1.30 -2.60 -3.72
C THR A 161 -2.61 -3.25 -4.18
N THR A 162 -3.65 -3.29 -3.34
CA THR A 162 -4.95 -3.89 -3.68
C THR A 162 -5.98 -2.78 -3.87
N ALA A 163 -6.37 -2.55 -5.11
CA ALA A 163 -7.31 -1.50 -5.48
C ALA A 163 -8.78 -1.99 -5.42
N GLU A 164 -9.73 -1.11 -5.78
CA GLU A 164 -11.15 -1.44 -5.74
C GLU A 164 -11.50 -2.58 -6.72
N GLU A 165 -10.93 -2.56 -7.92
CA GLU A 165 -11.08 -3.64 -8.91
C GLU A 165 -10.65 -5.01 -8.35
N ASP A 166 -9.52 -5.08 -7.66
CA ASP A 166 -9.02 -6.34 -7.07
C ASP A 166 -9.98 -6.87 -5.99
N LEU A 167 -10.51 -5.98 -5.15
CA LEU A 167 -11.48 -6.34 -4.12
C LEU A 167 -12.80 -6.83 -4.71
N VAL A 168 -13.23 -6.25 -5.83
CA VAL A 168 -14.40 -6.72 -6.58
C VAL A 168 -14.15 -8.11 -7.13
N LEU A 169 -13.02 -8.32 -7.82
CA LEU A 169 -12.69 -9.61 -8.42
C LEU A 169 -12.55 -10.71 -7.35
N GLY A 170 -11.88 -10.41 -6.23
CA GLY A 170 -11.77 -11.31 -5.09
C GLY A 170 -13.14 -11.72 -4.55
N ALA A 171 -14.07 -10.76 -4.37
CA ALA A 171 -15.43 -11.05 -3.94
C ALA A 171 -16.19 -11.94 -4.93
N LEU A 172 -16.05 -11.70 -6.24
CA LEU A 172 -16.70 -12.52 -7.26
C LEU A 172 -16.16 -13.95 -7.31
N VAL A 173 -14.85 -14.14 -7.10
CA VAL A 173 -14.25 -15.47 -6.95
C VAL A 173 -14.82 -16.19 -5.73
N LEU A 174 -14.95 -15.51 -4.59
CA LEU A 174 -15.58 -16.07 -3.39
C LEU A 174 -17.06 -16.42 -3.64
N GLU A 175 -17.80 -15.55 -4.33
CA GLU A 175 -19.21 -15.78 -4.69
C GLU A 175 -19.37 -17.08 -5.49
N GLN A 176 -18.49 -17.31 -6.47
CA GLN A 176 -18.51 -18.56 -7.24
C GLN A 176 -18.10 -19.77 -6.39
N GLY A 177 -17.09 -19.64 -5.53
CA GLY A 177 -16.72 -20.74 -4.62
C GLY A 177 -17.89 -21.16 -3.71
N LEU A 178 -18.57 -20.19 -3.10
CA LEU A 178 -19.72 -20.42 -2.23
C LEU A 178 -20.89 -21.07 -2.97
N LYS A 179 -21.21 -20.60 -4.19
CA LYS A 179 -22.23 -21.18 -5.07
C LYS A 179 -21.93 -22.63 -5.46
N ASN A 180 -20.66 -22.97 -5.62
CA ASN A 180 -20.19 -24.33 -5.91
C ASN A 180 -20.05 -25.21 -4.65
N GLY A 181 -20.56 -24.77 -3.50
CA GLY A 181 -20.56 -25.55 -2.27
C GLY A 181 -19.26 -25.51 -1.47
N MET A 182 -18.27 -24.69 -1.88
CA MET A 182 -17.09 -24.45 -1.06
C MET A 182 -17.47 -23.73 0.22
N ARG A 183 -16.84 -24.08 1.33
CA ARG A 183 -17.07 -23.47 2.64
C ARG A 183 -15.73 -23.20 3.33
N PRO A 184 -15.60 -22.09 4.07
CA PRO A 184 -14.36 -21.77 4.74
C PRO A 184 -14.07 -22.79 5.83
N VAL A 185 -12.83 -23.31 5.87
CA VAL A 185 -12.35 -24.13 6.98
C VAL A 185 -12.27 -23.32 8.27
N GLN A 186 -12.49 -23.97 9.42
CA GLN A 186 -12.47 -23.32 10.73
C GLN A 186 -11.10 -22.72 11.11
N LYS A 187 -10.01 -23.34 10.60
CA LYS A 187 -8.65 -22.85 10.81
C LYS A 187 -8.30 -21.70 9.86
N GLY A 188 -7.28 -20.94 10.24
CA GLY A 188 -6.71 -19.88 9.42
C GLY A 188 -7.46 -18.56 9.53
N LYS A 189 -6.72 -17.49 9.84
CA LYS A 189 -7.29 -16.13 9.91
C LYS A 189 -7.51 -15.61 8.50
N ARG A 190 -8.67 -15.00 8.25
CA ARG A 190 -9.04 -14.36 6.99
C ARG A 190 -9.36 -12.91 7.28
N LYS A 191 -8.65 -11.98 6.66
CA LYS A 191 -8.91 -10.56 6.83
C LYS A 191 -8.89 -9.85 5.49
N VAL A 192 -9.90 -9.00 5.26
CA VAL A 192 -9.95 -8.12 4.09
C VAL A 192 -10.00 -6.68 4.57
N VAL A 193 -9.15 -5.83 4.01
CA VAL A 193 -9.05 -4.41 4.39
C VAL A 193 -9.08 -3.56 3.13
N PRO A 194 -10.22 -2.89 2.86
CA PRO A 194 -10.30 -1.94 1.75
C PRO A 194 -9.36 -0.75 1.93
N GLY A 195 -8.78 -0.22 0.86
CA GLY A 195 -7.82 0.88 0.94
C GLY A 195 -8.41 2.25 1.34
N SER A 196 -9.72 2.44 1.23
CA SER A 196 -10.37 3.70 1.61
C SER A 196 -11.85 3.52 1.96
N ARG A 197 -12.44 4.52 2.64
CA ARG A 197 -13.88 4.54 2.96
C ARG A 197 -14.78 4.49 1.72
N PRO A 198 -14.55 5.28 0.64
CA PRO A 198 -15.35 5.19 -0.57
C PRO A 198 -15.40 3.79 -1.18
N ILE A 199 -14.28 3.06 -1.15
CA ILE A 199 -14.20 1.67 -1.64
C ILE A 199 -15.05 0.75 -0.75
N LEU A 200 -14.90 0.85 0.58
CA LEU A 200 -15.71 0.07 1.52
C LEU A 200 -17.22 0.32 1.32
N ASP A 201 -17.64 1.58 1.18
CA ASP A 201 -19.04 1.94 0.92
C ASP A 201 -19.55 1.35 -0.40
N MET A 202 -18.71 1.33 -1.45
CA MET A 202 -19.04 0.73 -2.74
C MET A 202 -19.27 -0.78 -2.59
N LEU A 203 -18.36 -1.48 -1.91
CA LEU A 203 -18.46 -2.92 -1.65
C LEU A 203 -19.71 -3.26 -0.83
N GLN A 204 -20.06 -2.45 0.17
CA GLN A 204 -21.27 -2.62 0.97
C GLN A 204 -22.54 -2.43 0.14
N LYS A 205 -22.62 -1.35 -0.64
CA LYS A 205 -23.80 -1.04 -1.49
C LYS A 205 -24.03 -2.07 -2.59
N THR A 206 -22.98 -2.78 -3.00
CA THR A 206 -23.04 -3.85 -4.01
C THR A 206 -23.23 -5.24 -3.41
N GLY A 207 -23.25 -5.34 -2.07
CA GLY A 207 -23.38 -6.60 -1.34
C GLY A 207 -22.11 -7.45 -1.32
N LEU A 208 -20.98 -6.94 -1.82
CA LEU A 208 -19.72 -7.68 -1.91
C LEU A 208 -19.05 -7.90 -0.54
N THR A 209 -19.28 -7.02 0.44
CA THR A 209 -18.81 -7.27 1.81
C THR A 209 -19.47 -8.50 2.44
N ALA A 210 -20.76 -8.73 2.18
CA ALA A 210 -21.47 -9.90 2.69
C ALA A 210 -20.89 -11.20 2.14
N VAL A 211 -20.40 -11.19 0.89
CA VAL A 211 -19.73 -12.36 0.28
C VAL A 211 -18.40 -12.66 0.98
N TYR A 212 -17.62 -11.63 1.31
CA TYR A 212 -16.40 -11.79 2.11
C TYR A 212 -16.70 -12.38 3.49
N GLU A 213 -17.71 -11.84 4.18
CA GLU A 213 -18.13 -12.32 5.51
C GLU A 213 -18.62 -13.78 5.47
N GLU A 214 -19.42 -14.14 4.46
CA GLU A 214 -19.89 -15.52 4.26
C GLU A 214 -18.73 -16.49 3.97
N ALA A 215 -17.68 -16.02 3.27
CA ALA A 215 -16.44 -16.75 3.08
C ALA A 215 -15.50 -16.70 4.32
N GLY A 216 -15.96 -16.16 5.45
CA GLY A 216 -15.27 -16.17 6.73
C GLY A 216 -14.21 -15.09 6.90
N PHE A 217 -14.19 -14.05 6.06
CA PHE A 217 -13.30 -12.91 6.21
C PHE A 217 -13.83 -11.92 7.27
N GLU A 218 -12.93 -11.45 8.13
CA GLU A 218 -13.15 -10.25 8.92
C GLU A 218 -12.90 -9.01 8.02
N ILE A 219 -13.91 -8.13 7.91
CA ILE A 219 -13.74 -6.83 7.25
C ILE A 219 -13.05 -5.89 8.23
N GLY A 220 -11.79 -5.53 7.94
CA GLY A 220 -11.07 -4.53 8.71
C GLY A 220 -11.35 -3.11 8.24
N LEU A 221 -10.95 -2.15 9.08
CA LEU A 221 -11.10 -0.74 8.77
C LEU A 221 -10.10 -0.27 7.72
N PRO A 222 -10.47 0.70 6.87
CA PRO A 222 -9.57 1.20 5.85
C PRO A 222 -8.24 1.73 6.44
N GLY A 223 -7.13 1.24 5.90
CA GLY A 223 -5.77 1.60 6.28
C GLY A 223 -4.73 0.52 5.95
N CYS A 224 -3.47 0.73 6.33
CA CYS A 224 -2.36 -0.20 5.99
C CYS A 224 -2.55 -1.62 6.55
N SER A 225 -3.17 -1.78 7.72
CA SER A 225 -3.36 -3.07 8.40
C SER A 225 -2.10 -3.95 8.41
N TYR A 226 -2.09 -5.07 7.68
CA TYR A 226 -0.97 -6.03 7.67
C TYR A 226 0.12 -5.69 6.64
N CYS A 227 -0.03 -4.61 5.87
CA CYS A 227 0.97 -4.17 4.89
C CYS A 227 2.34 -3.88 5.53
N VAL A 228 2.37 -3.22 6.69
CA VAL A 228 3.59 -2.71 7.34
C VAL A 228 4.46 -3.83 7.97
N GLY A 229 4.07 -5.09 7.79
CA GLY A 229 4.81 -6.23 8.33
C GLY A 229 4.99 -7.36 7.33
N SER A 230 4.85 -7.14 6.02
CA SER A 230 4.81 -8.14 4.93
C SER A 230 5.51 -9.48 5.25
N ILE A 231 4.75 -10.39 5.87
CA ILE A 231 5.21 -11.68 6.44
C ILE A 231 4.59 -12.87 5.70
N GLY A 232 4.50 -12.80 4.37
CA GLY A 232 3.88 -13.86 3.59
C GLY A 232 4.06 -13.73 2.09
N ASN A 233 3.60 -14.75 1.36
CA ASN A 233 3.61 -14.76 -0.09
C ASN A 233 2.69 -13.67 -0.64
N LEU A 234 3.03 -13.09 -1.79
CA LEU A 234 2.24 -12.03 -2.43
C LEU A 234 1.55 -12.59 -3.69
N ALA A 235 0.24 -12.40 -3.79
CA ALA A 235 -0.55 -12.79 -4.95
C ALA A 235 -1.70 -11.79 -5.18
N SER A 236 -2.42 -11.92 -6.29
CA SER A 236 -3.65 -11.18 -6.56
C SER A 236 -4.77 -11.53 -5.57
N ALA A 237 -5.69 -10.59 -5.35
CA ALA A 237 -6.85 -10.80 -4.48
C ALA A 237 -7.69 -12.02 -4.90
N ALA A 238 -7.79 -12.28 -6.21
CA ALA A 238 -8.44 -13.47 -6.76
C ALA A 238 -7.78 -14.78 -6.29
N THR A 239 -6.45 -14.87 -6.38
CA THR A 239 -5.67 -16.03 -5.91
C THR A 239 -5.85 -16.25 -4.41
N VAL A 240 -5.79 -15.16 -3.63
CA VAL A 240 -5.99 -15.22 -2.17
C VAL A 240 -7.41 -15.66 -1.82
N ALA A 241 -8.41 -15.13 -2.53
CA ALA A 241 -9.82 -15.50 -2.37
C ALA A 241 -10.04 -17.00 -2.62
N ALA A 242 -9.59 -17.53 -3.75
CA ALA A 242 -9.72 -18.96 -4.08
C ALA A 242 -9.04 -19.84 -3.01
N SER A 243 -7.85 -19.44 -2.56
CA SER A 243 -7.04 -20.17 -1.56
C SER A 243 -7.65 -20.16 -0.15
N SER A 244 -8.53 -19.19 0.14
CA SER A 244 -9.07 -18.94 1.48
C SER A 244 -10.02 -20.02 1.99
N PHE A 245 -10.70 -20.75 1.08
CA PHE A 245 -11.67 -21.76 1.48
C PHE A 245 -11.01 -22.93 2.20
N SER A 246 -9.93 -23.47 1.63
CA SER A 246 -9.19 -24.63 2.14
C SER A 246 -7.95 -24.25 2.95
N MET A 247 -7.59 -22.95 3.01
CA MET A 247 -6.30 -22.48 3.53
C MET A 247 -5.14 -23.18 2.85
N SER A 248 -5.22 -23.24 1.51
CA SER A 248 -4.19 -23.81 0.67
C SER A 248 -4.16 -23.11 -0.67
N ILE A 249 -2.96 -22.84 -1.19
CA ILE A 249 -2.78 -22.15 -2.47
C ILE A 249 -3.57 -22.89 -3.55
N THR A 250 -4.49 -22.15 -4.18
CA THR A 250 -5.43 -22.65 -5.16
C THR A 250 -5.43 -21.72 -6.36
N ASP A 251 -5.37 -22.29 -7.57
CA ASP A 251 -5.52 -21.54 -8.81
C ASP A 251 -6.92 -20.90 -8.87
N PRO A 252 -7.02 -19.56 -9.02
CA PRO A 252 -8.32 -18.89 -9.09
C PRO A 252 -9.01 -19.05 -10.45
N GLN A 253 -8.30 -19.42 -11.52
CA GLN A 253 -8.84 -19.39 -12.88
C GLN A 253 -10.14 -20.19 -13.05
N PRO A 254 -10.29 -21.41 -12.49
CA PRO A 254 -11.55 -22.16 -12.59
C PRO A 254 -12.77 -21.40 -12.01
N LEU A 255 -12.58 -20.62 -10.94
CA LEU A 255 -13.65 -19.81 -10.34
C LEU A 255 -13.90 -18.52 -11.13
N ILE A 256 -12.83 -17.91 -11.68
CA ILE A 256 -12.92 -16.74 -12.55
C ILE A 256 -13.73 -17.05 -13.81
N ASP A 257 -13.49 -18.21 -14.42
CA ASP A 257 -14.19 -18.63 -15.64
C ASP A 257 -15.69 -18.84 -15.42
N MET A 258 -16.10 -19.15 -14.19
CA MET A 258 -17.51 -19.29 -13.78
C MET A 258 -18.20 -17.95 -13.49
N ILE A 259 -17.48 -16.83 -13.43
CA ILE A 259 -18.09 -15.52 -13.20
C ILE A 259 -19.00 -15.19 -14.38
N ASP A 260 -20.29 -15.04 -14.11
CA ASP A 260 -21.28 -14.63 -15.12
C ASP A 260 -20.94 -13.25 -15.69
N SER A 261 -20.98 -13.13 -17.02
CA SER A 261 -20.67 -11.88 -17.71
C SER A 261 -21.68 -10.78 -17.38
N GLY A 262 -22.96 -11.12 -17.21
CA GLY A 262 -23.99 -10.16 -16.79
C GLY A 262 -23.74 -9.64 -15.37
N ARG A 263 -23.35 -10.52 -14.44
CA ARG A 263 -22.95 -10.14 -13.07
C ARG A 263 -21.72 -9.23 -13.07
N TRP A 264 -20.73 -9.53 -13.89
CA TRP A 264 -19.54 -8.70 -14.07
C TRP A 264 -19.88 -7.32 -14.64
N ASP A 265 -20.68 -7.26 -15.70
CA ASP A 265 -21.08 -6.01 -16.35
C ASP A 265 -21.95 -5.13 -15.43
N ALA A 266 -22.80 -5.74 -14.60
CA ALA A 266 -23.61 -5.02 -13.61
C ALA A 266 -22.76 -4.34 -12.52
N ILE A 267 -21.56 -4.86 -12.24
CA ILE A 267 -20.61 -4.29 -11.28
C ILE A 267 -19.68 -3.29 -11.98
N LYS A 268 -19.27 -3.56 -13.23
CA LYS A 268 -18.45 -2.64 -14.02
C LYS A 268 -19.02 -1.23 -14.10
N GLY A 269 -20.34 -1.05 -14.07
CA GLY A 269 -20.94 0.30 -14.02
C GLY A 269 -20.72 1.09 -12.72
N ARG A 270 -19.95 0.58 -11.75
CA ARG A 270 -19.86 1.12 -10.38
C ARG A 270 -18.42 1.45 -9.99
N GLY A 271 -18.30 2.45 -9.13
CA GLY A 271 -17.02 2.87 -8.54
C GLY A 271 -15.92 3.10 -9.57
N SER A 272 -14.75 2.47 -9.40
CA SER A 272 -13.57 2.59 -10.27
C SER A 272 -13.66 1.82 -11.59
N LEU A 273 -14.58 0.87 -11.71
CA LEU A 273 -14.70 0.00 -12.89
C LEU A 273 -15.51 0.62 -14.04
N LYS A 274 -16.04 1.83 -13.85
CA LYS A 274 -16.90 2.52 -14.81
C LYS A 274 -16.20 2.63 -16.18
N PRO A 275 -16.93 2.39 -17.28
CA PRO A 275 -16.37 2.60 -18.62
C PRO A 275 -15.89 4.05 -18.80
N TRP A 276 -14.71 4.17 -19.39
CA TRP A 276 -14.04 5.43 -19.72
C TRP A 276 -14.43 5.83 -21.17
N THR A 277 -14.69 7.11 -21.42
CA THR A 277 -15.31 7.61 -22.66
C THR A 277 -14.69 8.91 -23.21
N SER A 278 -13.68 9.48 -22.55
CA SER A 278 -13.04 10.71 -23.03
C SER A 278 -12.15 10.48 -24.24
N SER A 279 -11.92 11.56 -24.98
CA SER A 279 -10.85 11.66 -25.96
C SER A 279 -9.47 11.68 -25.28
N GLU A 280 -8.40 11.61 -26.07
CA GLU A 280 -7.04 11.77 -25.54
C GLU A 280 -6.82 13.14 -24.85
N PRO A 281 -5.94 13.20 -23.83
CA PRO A 281 -5.61 14.44 -23.16
C PRO A 281 -4.86 15.39 -24.08
N LEU A 282 -5.06 16.69 -23.84
CA LEU A 282 -4.21 17.71 -24.43
C LEU A 282 -2.88 17.70 -23.70
N TYR A 283 -1.84 17.25 -24.38
CA TYR A 283 -0.47 17.31 -23.88
C TYR A 283 0.06 18.75 -23.91
N VAL A 284 0.88 19.09 -22.93
CA VAL A 284 1.56 20.37 -22.84
C VAL A 284 3.05 20.16 -22.70
N ASP A 285 3.83 21.12 -23.20
CA ASP A 285 5.26 21.13 -22.96
C ASP A 285 5.55 21.63 -21.54
N PRO A 286 6.57 21.08 -20.86
CA PRO A 286 7.00 21.62 -19.59
C PRO A 286 7.43 23.08 -19.78
N PRO A 287 7.18 23.97 -18.80
CA PRO A 287 7.64 25.34 -18.89
C PRO A 287 9.15 25.34 -19.10
N GLU A 288 9.63 26.12 -20.07
CA GLU A 288 11.06 26.27 -20.34
C GLU A 288 11.78 26.57 -19.03
N CYS A 289 12.75 25.72 -18.69
CA CYS A 289 13.57 25.95 -17.51
C CYS A 289 14.23 27.32 -17.71
N ALA A 290 13.88 28.32 -16.90
CA ALA A 290 14.40 29.66 -17.05
C ALA A 290 15.93 29.64 -16.92
N THR A 291 16.63 29.57 -18.06
CA THR A 291 18.07 29.76 -18.15
C THR A 291 18.42 31.25 -18.17
N GLU A 292 17.66 32.08 -17.45
CA GLU A 292 18.03 33.46 -17.22
C GLU A 292 18.80 33.54 -15.89
N GLY A 293 20.14 33.46 -15.97
CA GLY A 293 20.99 33.93 -14.88
C GLY A 293 22.25 33.14 -14.51
N LEU A 294 22.59 32.03 -15.17
CA LEU A 294 23.94 31.45 -15.03
C LEU A 294 24.80 31.87 -16.21
N GLY A 295 25.34 33.08 -16.09
CA GLY A 295 26.28 33.64 -17.05
C GLY A 295 27.44 32.70 -17.30
N THR A 296 27.78 32.54 -18.58
CA THR A 296 29.04 31.96 -19.05
C THR A 296 30.21 32.79 -18.50
N GLY A 297 30.71 32.40 -17.33
CA GLY A 297 31.94 32.90 -16.74
C GLY A 297 33.04 31.87 -16.93
N ASP A 298 34.05 32.23 -17.72
CA ASP A 298 35.24 31.44 -18.03
C ASP A 298 35.86 30.76 -16.80
N GLY A 299 36.36 29.54 -17.04
CA GLY A 299 37.05 28.74 -16.05
C GLY A 299 38.24 29.46 -15.42
N LYS A 300 38.09 29.79 -14.13
CA LYS A 300 39.18 29.81 -13.16
C LYS A 300 38.65 29.23 -11.86
N GLY A 301 39.36 28.23 -11.34
CA GLY A 301 39.10 27.64 -10.04
C GLY A 301 39.03 28.74 -8.98
N VAL A 302 37.97 28.70 -8.18
CA VAL A 302 37.86 29.52 -6.98
C VAL A 302 37.95 28.54 -5.81
N ASP A 303 39.01 28.72 -5.04
CA ASP A 303 39.33 27.98 -3.84
C ASP A 303 38.15 27.97 -2.85
N ALA A 304 37.99 26.83 -2.19
CA ALA A 304 37.04 26.66 -1.10
C ALA A 304 37.47 27.51 0.11
N GLU A 305 37.05 28.77 0.14
CA GLU A 305 37.04 29.53 1.39
C GLU A 305 35.90 29.04 2.28
N SER A 306 36.29 28.57 3.46
CA SER A 306 35.42 28.15 4.55
C SER A 306 34.52 29.29 5.00
N VAL A 307 33.25 29.27 4.58
CA VAL A 307 32.23 30.15 5.14
C VAL A 307 31.78 29.56 6.47
N SER A 308 32.29 30.14 7.55
CA SER A 308 31.79 29.94 8.92
C SER A 308 30.35 30.43 9.00
N LEU A 309 29.40 29.51 9.10
CA LEU A 309 27.99 29.83 9.35
C LEU A 309 27.80 30.21 10.82
N GLU A 310 27.84 31.51 11.10
CA GLU A 310 27.30 32.07 12.34
C GLU A 310 25.81 31.73 12.42
N HIS A 311 25.42 31.08 13.51
CA HIS A 311 24.04 30.68 13.78
C HIS A 311 23.21 31.92 14.13
N PRO A 312 22.10 32.22 13.41
CA PRO A 312 21.19 33.26 13.83
C PRO A 312 20.45 32.82 15.09
N ASP A 313 20.54 33.66 16.12
CA ASP A 313 19.79 33.54 17.36
C ASP A 313 18.28 33.38 17.12
N GLN A 314 17.72 32.47 17.92
CA GLN A 314 16.32 32.25 18.29
C GLN A 314 15.28 33.24 17.73
N ALA A 315 14.60 32.84 16.66
CA ALA A 315 13.29 33.38 16.31
C ALA A 315 12.21 32.74 17.22
N THR A 316 11.69 33.52 18.16
CA THR A 316 10.61 33.15 19.09
C THR A 316 9.24 33.30 18.42
N GLY A 317 8.83 32.28 17.66
CA GLY A 317 7.44 32.04 17.25
C GLY A 317 6.87 30.80 17.96
N PRO A 318 5.55 30.69 18.19
CA PRO A 318 4.99 29.59 18.96
C PRO A 318 5.16 28.26 18.22
N THR A 319 6.05 27.42 18.73
CA THR A 319 6.22 26.02 18.37
C THR A 319 4.88 25.29 18.56
N PRO A 320 4.42 24.44 17.62
CA PRO A 320 3.35 23.49 17.90
C PRO A 320 3.80 22.65 19.09
N GLY A 321 3.06 22.71 20.20
CA GLY A 321 3.44 22.08 21.45
C GLY A 321 3.68 20.59 21.24
N VAL A 322 4.86 20.11 21.63
CA VAL A 322 5.11 18.68 21.84
C VAL A 322 4.06 18.19 22.84
N PRO A 323 3.31 17.11 22.58
CA PRO A 323 2.33 16.61 23.53
C PRO A 323 3.03 16.28 24.86
N GLU A 324 2.66 16.98 25.93
CA GLU A 324 3.15 16.72 27.28
C GLU A 324 2.69 15.33 27.73
N ARG A 325 3.63 14.39 27.79
CA ARG A 325 3.39 13.06 28.33
C ARG A 325 3.37 13.13 29.86
N THR A 326 2.20 13.44 30.42
CA THR A 326 1.96 13.37 31.87
C THR A 326 1.39 11.98 32.21
N GLY A 327 2.29 11.01 32.43
CA GLY A 327 1.93 9.61 32.68
C GLY A 327 1.59 8.80 31.41
N ASP A 328 0.74 7.78 31.52
CA ASP A 328 0.27 6.94 30.40
C ASP A 328 -0.87 7.59 29.57
N CYS A 329 -1.10 8.89 29.77
CA CYS A 329 -2.10 9.66 29.06
C CYS A 329 -1.45 10.55 27.99
N ILE A 330 -1.92 10.43 26.75
CA ILE A 330 -1.51 11.27 25.62
C ILE A 330 -2.57 12.35 25.44
N LYS A 331 -2.17 13.63 25.45
CA LYS A 331 -3.08 14.75 25.20
C LYS A 331 -2.72 15.44 23.89
N GLY A 332 -3.71 15.94 23.17
CA GLY A 332 -3.47 16.65 21.92
C GLY A 332 -4.72 17.33 21.37
N LYS A 333 -4.54 17.98 20.22
CA LYS A 333 -5.62 18.58 19.44
C LYS A 333 -6.04 17.63 18.34
N ILE A 334 -7.34 17.59 18.07
CA ILE A 334 -7.90 16.78 16.99
C ILE A 334 -7.63 17.47 15.66
N GLN A 335 -7.12 16.71 14.69
CA GLN A 335 -7.11 17.07 13.28
C GLN A 335 -7.78 15.96 12.49
N ARG A 336 -8.93 16.27 11.89
CA ARG A 336 -9.66 15.38 11.01
C ARG A 336 -9.03 15.47 9.64
N LEU A 337 -8.63 14.32 9.15
CA LEU A 337 -8.16 14.17 7.80
C LEU A 337 -9.36 13.75 6.94
N GLY A 338 -9.44 14.29 5.71
CA GLY A 338 -10.53 14.00 4.78
C GLY A 338 -10.46 12.58 4.22
N ASP A 339 -11.21 12.32 3.14
CA ASP A 339 -11.03 11.08 2.38
C ASP A 339 -9.70 11.09 1.61
N PHE A 340 -9.18 9.90 1.25
CA PHE A 340 -7.94 9.72 0.45
C PHE A 340 -6.66 10.21 1.14
N VAL A 341 -6.56 9.97 2.43
CA VAL A 341 -5.36 10.27 3.21
C VAL A 341 -4.38 9.12 3.07
N ASP A 342 -3.16 9.46 2.68
CA ASP A 342 -2.06 8.51 2.68
C ASP A 342 -1.67 8.18 4.12
N THR A 343 -1.87 6.92 4.49
CA THR A 343 -1.54 6.39 5.81
C THR A 343 -0.03 6.33 6.05
N ASP A 344 0.80 6.42 5.01
CA ASP A 344 2.27 6.44 5.16
C ASP A 344 2.76 7.71 5.86
N ALA A 345 1.95 8.79 5.82
CA ALA A 345 2.17 10.02 6.58
C ALA A 345 1.49 10.02 7.97
N VAL A 346 0.64 9.02 8.26
CA VAL A 346 -0.26 9.01 9.42
C VAL A 346 -0.40 7.59 9.98
N SER A 347 0.58 7.12 10.75
CA SER A 347 0.36 6.53 12.09
C SER A 347 1.53 5.66 12.59
N LEU A 348 1.84 5.81 13.89
CA LEU A 348 2.62 4.87 14.70
C LEU A 348 1.74 4.09 15.72
N LEU A 349 0.46 4.46 15.89
CA LEU A 349 -0.53 3.79 16.75
C LEU A 349 -1.96 4.02 16.23
N GLY A 350 -2.66 2.95 15.87
CA GLY A 350 -4.06 3.00 15.43
C GLY A 350 -5.03 2.74 16.59
N ILE A 351 -5.89 3.71 16.92
CA ILE A 351 -7.01 3.51 17.84
C ILE A 351 -8.31 3.57 17.06
N THR A 352 -9.12 2.52 17.21
CA THR A 352 -10.42 2.41 16.56
C THR A 352 -11.52 2.74 17.54
N ILE A 353 -12.39 3.69 17.17
CA ILE A 353 -13.63 4.01 17.89
C ILE A 353 -14.77 3.93 16.89
N THR A 354 -15.79 3.13 17.20
CA THR A 354 -16.95 2.92 16.33
C THR A 354 -18.19 3.70 16.78
N ASN A 355 -18.14 4.34 17.96
CA ASN A 355 -19.27 5.06 18.52
C ASN A 355 -19.54 6.35 17.74
N GLN A 356 -20.73 6.49 17.15
CA GLN A 356 -21.10 7.66 16.34
C GLN A 356 -20.91 8.99 17.10
N ARG A 357 -21.22 9.00 18.40
CA ARG A 357 -21.13 10.18 19.25
C ARG A 357 -19.70 10.69 19.41
N PHE A 358 -18.70 9.81 19.27
CA PHE A 358 -17.31 10.22 19.22
C PHE A 358 -17.06 11.13 18.03
N PHE A 359 -17.55 10.76 16.84
CA PHE A 359 -17.34 11.52 15.61
C PHE A 359 -18.07 12.88 15.63
N ASP A 360 -19.20 12.97 16.32
CA ASP A 360 -19.93 14.23 16.50
C ASP A 360 -19.16 15.22 17.38
N LEU A 361 -18.39 14.72 18.35
CA LEU A 361 -17.59 15.53 19.30
C LEU A 361 -16.15 15.76 18.84
N ALA A 362 -15.60 14.87 18.01
CA ALA A 362 -14.22 14.89 17.57
C ALA A 362 -13.98 15.89 16.41
N LEU A 363 -14.17 17.17 16.69
CA LEU A 363 -14.03 18.26 15.73
C LEU A 363 -12.60 18.83 15.70
N ASP A 364 -12.20 19.42 14.57
CA ASP A 364 -10.89 20.03 14.40
C ASP A 364 -10.59 21.07 15.48
N GLY A 365 -9.40 20.98 16.09
CA GLY A 365 -8.94 21.89 17.15
C GLY A 365 -9.51 21.63 18.54
N TYR A 366 -10.37 20.62 18.71
CA TYR A 366 -10.86 20.21 20.03
C TYR A 366 -9.80 19.43 20.79
N ASP A 367 -9.87 19.49 22.12
CA ASP A 367 -8.99 18.72 22.99
C ASP A 367 -9.39 17.24 23.04
N LEU A 368 -8.37 16.39 22.98
CA LEU A 368 -8.48 14.94 23.09
C LEU A 368 -7.44 14.43 24.08
N SER A 369 -7.83 13.45 24.90
CA SER A 369 -6.88 12.68 25.69
C SER A 369 -7.08 11.18 25.51
N VAL A 370 -5.99 10.43 25.45
CA VAL A 370 -5.98 8.97 25.31
C VAL A 370 -5.34 8.39 26.55
N ASP A 371 -6.08 7.57 27.30
CA ASP A 371 -5.57 6.75 28.41
C ASP A 371 -5.36 5.32 27.90
N LEU A 372 -4.09 4.96 27.69
CA LEU A 372 -3.71 3.64 27.15
C LEU A 372 -3.85 2.51 28.19
N VAL A 373 -3.88 2.84 29.49
CA VAL A 373 -4.05 1.86 30.57
C VAL A 373 -5.51 1.46 30.68
N LYS A 374 -6.40 2.44 30.69
CA LYS A 374 -7.86 2.21 30.71
C LYS A 374 -8.43 1.83 29.35
N ASN A 375 -7.66 2.03 28.27
CA ASN A 375 -8.11 1.95 26.88
C ASN A 375 -9.31 2.86 26.63
N VAL A 376 -9.19 4.13 27.02
CA VAL A 376 -10.25 5.14 26.88
C VAL A 376 -9.72 6.37 26.17
N VAL A 377 -10.50 6.91 25.23
CA VAL A 377 -10.31 8.23 24.65
C VAL A 377 -11.36 9.18 25.23
N VAL A 378 -10.93 10.36 25.68
CA VAL A 378 -11.79 11.41 26.21
C VAL A 378 -11.86 12.57 25.23
N VAL A 379 -13.06 12.91 24.78
CA VAL A 379 -13.33 14.07 23.92
C VAL A 379 -14.61 14.74 24.39
N GLY A 380 -14.59 16.07 24.52
CA GLY A 380 -15.77 16.84 24.96
C GLY A 380 -16.29 16.43 26.35
N GLY A 381 -15.41 15.94 27.23
CA GLY A 381 -15.76 15.44 28.57
C GLY A 381 -16.43 14.06 28.59
N GLN A 382 -16.47 13.35 27.46
CA GLN A 382 -17.03 11.99 27.37
C GLN A 382 -15.95 10.96 27.10
N GLU A 383 -16.10 9.79 27.72
CA GLU A 383 -15.20 8.65 27.60
C GLU A 383 -15.68 7.65 26.54
N PHE A 384 -14.76 7.23 25.68
CA PHE A 384 -14.98 6.25 24.62
C PHE A 384 -13.94 5.14 24.74
N SER A 385 -14.39 3.91 24.98
CA SER A 385 -13.48 2.78 25.09
C SER A 385 -12.99 2.28 23.73
N PHE A 386 -11.77 1.74 23.72
CA PHE A 386 -11.20 1.02 22.59
C PHE A 386 -10.53 -0.27 23.08
N SER A 387 -10.10 -1.11 22.14
CA SER A 387 -9.38 -2.35 22.45
C SER A 387 -8.07 -2.40 21.68
N LEU A 388 -7.00 -2.78 22.37
CA LEU A 388 -5.71 -3.12 21.75
C LEU A 388 -5.50 -4.62 21.81
N SER A 389 -4.95 -5.18 20.73
CA SER A 389 -4.47 -6.55 20.68
C SER A 389 -3.31 -6.76 21.66
N LYS A 390 -3.04 -8.03 22.00
CA LYS A 390 -1.88 -8.40 22.83
C LYS A 390 -0.58 -7.84 22.23
N MET A 391 -0.41 -7.95 20.92
CA MET A 391 0.80 -7.49 20.22
C MET A 391 0.98 -5.98 20.34
N GLU A 392 -0.08 -5.20 20.15
CA GLU A 392 -0.02 -3.73 20.30
C GLU A 392 0.34 -3.32 21.72
N LYS A 393 -0.24 -3.99 22.74
CA LYS A 393 0.10 -3.74 24.15
C LYS A 393 1.57 -4.04 24.46
N GLU A 394 2.08 -5.18 24.00
CA GLU A 394 3.49 -5.55 24.18
C GLU A 394 4.43 -4.57 23.46
N LEU A 395 4.07 -4.16 22.23
CA LEU A 395 4.89 -3.22 21.45
C LEU A 395 4.93 -1.83 22.09
N ILE A 396 3.81 -1.34 22.62
CA ILE A 396 3.76 -0.10 23.42
C ILE A 396 4.60 -0.25 24.69
N GLY A 397 4.46 -1.37 25.41
CA GLY A 397 5.19 -1.63 26.64
C GLY A 397 6.72 -1.68 26.44
N LEU A 398 7.18 -2.05 25.25
CA LEU A 398 8.60 -2.05 24.88
C LEU A 398 9.10 -0.68 24.41
N GLY A 399 8.25 0.34 24.31
CA GLY A 399 8.62 1.65 23.78
C GLY A 399 8.61 1.71 22.25
N GLY A 400 7.89 0.82 21.58
CA GLY A 400 7.68 0.81 20.13
C GLY A 400 8.50 -0.24 19.38
N ILE A 401 8.44 -0.15 18.05
CA ILE A 401 9.04 -1.15 17.16
C ILE A 401 10.57 -1.13 17.19
N THR A 402 11.19 0.05 17.31
CA THR A 402 12.66 0.18 17.30
C THR A 402 13.30 -0.47 18.52
N PRO A 403 12.89 -0.18 19.77
CA PRO A 403 13.42 -0.90 20.93
C PRO A 403 13.04 -2.39 20.92
N GLY A 404 11.84 -2.72 20.43
CA GLY A 404 11.44 -4.12 20.21
C GLY A 404 12.40 -4.85 19.27
N PHE A 405 12.72 -4.25 18.13
CA PHE A 405 13.65 -4.81 17.15
C PHE A 405 15.08 -4.89 17.71
N MET A 406 15.53 -3.91 18.49
CA MET A 406 16.81 -4.01 19.20
C MET A 406 16.84 -5.20 20.17
N ARG A 407 15.71 -5.53 20.79
CA ARG A 407 15.60 -6.64 21.75
C ARG A 407 15.47 -8.01 21.09
N PHE A 408 14.69 -8.13 20.02
CA PHE A 408 14.29 -9.41 19.44
C PHE A 408 14.79 -9.64 18.02
N GLY A 409 15.42 -8.63 17.40
CA GLY A 409 15.89 -8.67 16.02
C GLY A 409 14.78 -9.08 15.05
N LYS A 410 15.13 -9.93 14.08
CA LYS A 410 14.21 -10.49 13.09
C LYS A 410 13.09 -11.35 13.70
N GLN A 411 13.21 -11.76 14.96
CA GLN A 411 12.19 -12.55 15.66
C GLN A 411 11.24 -11.67 16.49
N LEU A 412 11.18 -10.36 16.24
CA LEU A 412 10.33 -9.42 16.97
C LEU A 412 8.93 -9.95 17.28
N PHE A 413 8.14 -10.24 16.25
CA PHE A 413 6.76 -10.64 16.45
C PHE A 413 6.62 -11.97 17.19
N GLN A 414 7.55 -12.91 16.97
CA GLN A 414 7.58 -14.18 17.72
C GLN A 414 7.90 -13.95 19.20
N GLY A 415 8.89 -13.09 19.49
CA GLY A 415 9.25 -12.67 20.85
C GLY A 415 8.13 -11.96 21.59
N LEU A 416 7.38 -11.10 20.90
CA LEU A 416 6.20 -10.41 21.47
C LEU A 416 5.08 -11.41 21.82
N CYS A 417 4.86 -12.43 20.99
CA CYS A 417 3.82 -13.42 21.23
C CYS A 417 4.19 -14.43 22.33
N SER A 418 5.48 -14.79 22.47
CA SER A 418 5.99 -15.77 23.45
C SER A 418 6.16 -15.25 24.88
N SER A 419 6.09 -13.93 25.09
CA SER A 419 6.34 -13.26 26.38
C SER A 419 5.22 -13.43 27.42
N SER A 420 4.58 -14.59 27.53
CA SER A 420 3.58 -14.87 28.58
C SER A 420 4.18 -15.31 29.92
N ARG A 421 5.43 -14.93 30.24
CA ARG A 421 6.00 -15.13 31.58
C ARG A 421 6.42 -13.79 32.20
N SER A 422 5.60 -13.35 33.15
CA SER A 422 5.89 -12.47 34.30
C SER A 422 7.00 -11.41 34.11
N LEU A 423 6.55 -10.15 34.01
CA LEU A 423 7.34 -8.97 34.35
C LEU A 423 7.67 -8.98 35.85
N ALA A 424 8.76 -9.65 36.22
CA ALA A 424 9.43 -9.50 37.52
C ALA A 424 10.89 -9.97 37.43
N ALA A 425 11.79 -9.11 36.97
CA ALA A 425 13.19 -9.01 37.44
C ALA A 425 13.94 -7.95 36.61
N GLY A 426 14.63 -7.04 37.30
CA GLY A 426 15.54 -6.06 36.70
C GLY A 426 16.75 -6.69 36.01
N PRO A 427 17.56 -5.88 35.31
CA PRO A 427 18.64 -6.37 34.47
C PRO A 427 19.72 -7.02 35.33
N LYS A 428 20.06 -8.28 35.04
CA LYS A 428 21.33 -8.88 35.45
C LYS A 428 22.26 -8.92 34.25
N GLU A 429 23.41 -8.27 34.42
CA GLU A 429 24.57 -8.40 33.55
C GLU A 429 25.13 -9.83 33.58
N GLY A 430 25.68 -10.27 32.44
CA GLY A 430 26.78 -11.23 32.42
C GLY A 430 26.58 -12.47 31.55
N GLY A 431 27.53 -12.67 30.62
CA GLY A 431 28.06 -14.01 30.34
C GLY A 431 27.74 -14.61 28.97
N ALA A 432 28.77 -14.68 28.13
CA ALA A 432 28.80 -15.46 26.89
C ALA A 432 28.59 -16.97 27.13
N GLY A 433 28.01 -17.67 26.15
CA GLY A 433 27.96 -19.13 26.15
C GLY A 433 27.18 -19.71 24.98
N CYS A 434 27.90 -20.07 23.91
CA CYS A 434 27.40 -20.88 22.80
C CYS A 434 27.02 -22.29 23.32
N SER A 435 25.81 -22.78 23.01
CA SER A 435 25.56 -24.23 23.03
C SER A 435 24.48 -24.62 22.01
N THR A 436 24.83 -25.68 21.32
CA THR A 436 24.11 -26.44 20.30
C THR A 436 22.90 -27.18 20.86
N GLY A 437 21.84 -27.30 20.05
CA GLY A 437 21.02 -28.52 20.03
C GLY A 437 19.51 -28.33 20.21
N LYS A 438 18.81 -28.95 19.24
CA LYS A 438 17.41 -29.39 19.23
C LYS A 438 16.36 -28.39 18.75
N ALA A 439 15.91 -28.69 17.53
CA ALA A 439 14.58 -28.40 17.01
C ALA A 439 13.46 -28.74 18.01
N LEU A 440 12.38 -27.98 17.96
CA LEU A 440 11.01 -28.24 18.45
C LEU A 440 10.12 -27.24 17.68
N GLU A 441 9.33 -27.66 16.69
CA GLU A 441 7.97 -28.25 16.76
C GLU A 441 6.92 -27.28 17.33
N TRP A 442 6.20 -26.67 16.38
CA TRP A 442 4.92 -25.93 16.30
C TRP A 442 4.32 -25.23 17.53
#